data_AF-A0ABD1E2I9-F1
#
_entry.id   AF-A0ABD1E2I9-F1
#
_cell.length_a   1.000
_cell.length_b   1.000
_cell.length_c   1.000
_cell.angle_alpha   90.00
_cell.angle_beta   90.00
_cell.angle_gamma   90.00
#
_symmetry.space_group_name_H-M   'P 1'
#
loop_
_entity.id
_entity.type
_entity.pdbx_description
1 polymer ?
#
loop_
_entity_poly.entity_id
_entity_poly.type
_entity_poly.pdbx_seq_one_letter_code
_entity_poly.pdbx_strand_id
1 'polypeptide(L)' 'MCEILPPTLTARGYLDFLNRRIHEFLEDIPLNERAHIWYQQDGAPAHYGLAVRAWLDEHFPQQ' A
#
# COMPACT_ATOMS: atom_id res chain seq x y z
N MET A 1 6.97 20.49 1.14
CA MET A 1 6.89 19.15 0.53
C MET A 1 6.27 18.24 1.58
N CYS A 2 5.11 17.64 1.30
CA CYS A 2 4.49 16.67 2.21
C CYS A 2 5.11 15.31 1.91
N GLU A 3 5.92 14.75 2.81
CA GLU A 3 6.55 13.45 2.59
C GLU A 3 5.47 12.35 2.46
N ILE A 4 5.62 11.48 1.45
CA ILE A 4 4.70 10.37 1.18
C ILE A 4 4.83 9.28 2.24
N LEU A 5 6.06 9.05 2.72
CA LEU A 5 6.39 8.11 3.78
C LEU A 5 7.16 8.85 4.89
N PRO A 6 6.99 8.43 6.16
CA PRO A 6 7.75 9.00 7.26
C PRO A 6 9.25 8.62 7.16
N PRO A 7 10.17 9.40 7.77
CA PRO A 7 11.61 9.11 7.76
C PRO A 7 11.99 7.73 8.31
N THR A 8 11.19 7.19 9.23
CA THR A 8 11.26 5.79 9.66
C THR A 8 9.91 5.14 9.42
N LEU A 9 9.88 4.17 8.52
CA LEU A 9 8.67 3.46 8.16
C LEU A 9 8.28 2.47 9.26
N THR A 10 7.19 2.77 9.96
CA THR A 10 6.54 1.85 10.90
C THR A 10 5.36 1.18 10.21
N ALA A 11 4.87 0.06 10.76
CA ALA A 11 3.66 -0.58 10.24
C ALA A 11 2.44 0.37 10.23
N ARG A 12 2.33 1.25 11.23
CA ARG A 12 1.29 2.29 11.26
C ARG A 12 1.45 3.30 10.13
N GLY A 13 2.67 3.81 9.93
CA GLY A 13 2.94 4.75 8.85
C GLY A 13 2.69 4.15 7.47
N TYR A 14 3.04 2.87 7.28
CA TYR A 14 2.73 2.14 6.05
C TYR A 14 1.22 1.94 5.86
N LEU A 15 0.48 1.57 6.91
CA LEU A 15 -0.98 1.48 6.85
C LEU A 15 -1.64 2.82 6.51
N ASP A 16 -1.13 3.93 7.06
CA ASP A 16 -1.62 5.27 6.74
C ASP A 16 -1.36 5.61 5.26
N PHE A 17 -0.21 5.21 4.70
CA PHE A 17 0.08 5.33 3.28
C PHE A 17 -0.89 4.49 2.42
N LEU A 18 -1.10 3.21 2.76
CA LEU A 18 -2.03 2.33 2.04
C LEU A 18 -3.45 2.90 2.01
N ASN A 19 -3.95 3.39 3.14
CA ASN A 19 -5.32 3.92 3.20
C ASN A 19 -5.48 5.24 2.46
N ARG A 20 -4.48 6.12 2.50
CA ARG A 20 -4.68 7.54 2.15
C ARG A 20 -3.99 7.98 0.89
N ARG A 21 -2.95 7.26 0.44
CA ARG A 21 -2.03 7.78 -0.58
C ARG A 21 -1.84 6.81 -1.74
N ILE A 22 -2.02 5.50 -1.55
CA ILE A 22 -1.73 4.52 -2.61
C ILE A 22 -2.49 4.79 -3.92
N HIS A 23 -3.72 5.30 -3.82
CA HIS A 23 -4.55 5.59 -4.99
C HIS A 23 -4.00 6.74 -5.85
N GLU A 24 -3.28 7.70 -5.26
CA GLU A 24 -2.64 8.80 -5.98
C GLU A 24 -1.63 8.26 -7.01
N PHE A 25 -0.97 7.14 -6.73
CA PHE A 25 0.00 6.50 -7.61
C PHE A 25 -0.65 5.64 -8.70
N LEU A 26 -1.97 5.47 -8.66
CA LEU A 26 -2.73 4.76 -9.68
C LEU A 26 -3.42 5.72 -10.65
N GLU A 27 -3.42 7.03 -10.37
CA GLU A 27 -4.18 8.02 -11.15
C GLU A 27 -3.80 8.03 -12.63
N ASP A 28 -2.50 7.93 -12.94
CA ASP A 28 -1.97 7.92 -14.31
C ASP A 28 -2.18 6.57 -15.03
N ILE A 29 -2.60 5.52 -14.32
CA ILE A 29 -2.88 4.22 -14.93
C ILE A 29 -4.34 4.20 -15.41
N PRO A 30 -4.62 3.89 -16.68
CA PRO A 30 -5.98 3.73 -17.19
C PRO A 30 -6.81 2.75 -16.35
N LEU A 31 -8.07 3.06 -16.09
CA LEU A 31 -8.92 2.27 -15.19
C LEU A 31 -9.04 0.79 -15.62
N ASN A 32 -9.07 0.53 -16.92
CA ASN A 32 -9.10 -0.82 -17.49
C ASN A 32 -7.80 -1.61 -17.28
N GLU A 33 -6.68 -0.94 -17.04
CA GLU A 33 -5.39 -1.58 -16.76
C GLU A 33 -5.16 -1.78 -15.26
N ARG A 34 -5.80 -1.00 -14.38
CA ARG A 34 -5.64 -1.12 -12.91
C ARG A 34 -6.02 -2.49 -12.37
N ALA A 35 -6.91 -3.23 -13.03
CA ALA A 35 -7.27 -4.60 -12.63
C ALA A 35 -6.18 -5.64 -12.94
N HIS A 36 -5.17 -5.27 -13.74
CA HIS A 36 -4.11 -6.17 -14.23
C HIS A 36 -2.73 -5.84 -13.64
N ILE A 37 -2.65 -4.94 -12.67
CA ILE A 37 -1.40 -4.59 -12.00
C ILE A 37 -1.10 -5.57 -10.87
N TRP A 38 0.20 -5.76 -10.61
CA TRP A 38 0.68 -6.56 -9.49
C TRP A 38 1.06 -5.64 -8.33
N TYR A 39 0.61 -6.00 -7.12
CA TYR A 39 1.09 -5.37 -5.90
C TYR A 39 2.36 -6.09 -5.44
N GLN A 40 3.48 -5.37 -5.30
CA GLN A 40 4.77 -5.94 -4.89
C GLN A 40 5.38 -5.14 -3.74
N GLN A 41 5.85 -5.85 -2.71
CA GLN A 41 6.56 -5.29 -1.57
C GLN A 41 7.79 -6.14 -1.22
N ASP A 42 8.78 -5.52 -0.57
CA ASP A 42 9.95 -6.23 -0.05
C ASP A 42 9.68 -6.86 1.33
N GLY A 43 10.72 -7.44 1.92
CA GLY A 43 10.67 -8.08 3.24
C GLY A 43 10.76 -7.13 4.44
N ALA A 44 10.52 -5.82 4.30
CA ALA A 44 10.66 -4.88 5.40
C ALA A 44 9.66 -5.16 6.55
N PRO A 45 10.07 -5.05 7.84
CA PRO A 45 9.20 -5.33 8.98
C PRO A 45 7.88 -4.54 9.02
N ALA A 46 7.87 -3.33 8.45
CA ALA A 46 6.67 -2.48 8.40
C ALA A 46 5.51 -3.14 7.63
N HIS A 47 5.81 -4.01 6.67
CA HIS A 47 4.83 -4.69 5.81
C HIS A 47 4.08 -5.83 6.54
N TYR A 48 4.63 -6.35 7.63
CA TYR A 48 4.10 -7.54 8.32
C TYR A 48 3.26 -7.23 9.56
N GLY A 49 3.01 -5.95 9.86
CA GLY A 49 2.13 -5.55 10.95
C GLY A 49 0.74 -6.16 10.81
N LEU A 50 0.11 -6.55 11.93
CA LEU A 50 -1.19 -7.24 11.90
C LEU A 50 -2.26 -6.44 11.13
N ALA A 51 -2.36 -5.13 11.41
CA ALA A 51 -3.32 -4.26 10.74
C ALA A 51 -3.01 -4.04 9.25
N VAL A 52 -1.72 -4.07 8.87
CA VAL A 52 -1.30 -3.99 7.46
C VAL A 52 -1.74 -5.25 6.71
N ARG A 53 -1.47 -6.43 7.28
CA ARG A 53 -1.89 -7.70 6.68
C ARG A 53 -3.40 -7.81 6.56
N ALA A 54 -4.13 -7.47 7.61
CA ALA A 54 -5.60 -7.44 7.56
C ALA A 54 -6.12 -6.51 6.45
N TRP A 55 -5.50 -5.34 6.27
CA TRP A 55 -5.86 -4.42 5.19
C TRP A 55 -5.55 -5.02 3.81
N LEU A 56 -4.38 -5.65 3.64
CA LEU A 56 -4.01 -6.32 2.38
C LEU A 56 -4.95 -7.48 2.08
N ASP A 57 -5.32 -8.30 3.06
CA ASP A 57 -6.26 -9.42 2.91
C ASP A 57 -7.66 -8.92 2.52
N GLU A 58 -8.09 -7.76 3.04
CA GLU A 58 -9.37 -7.14 2.70
C GLU A 58 -9.39 -6.57 1.27
N HIS A 59 -8.30 -5.91 0.84
CA HIS A 59 -8.24 -5.21 -0.44
C HIS A 59 -7.73 -6.10 -1.58
N PHE A 60 -7.01 -7.17 -1.25
CA PHE A 60 -6.42 -8.13 -2.19
C PHE A 60 -6.67 -9.59 -1.74
N PRO A 61 -7.93 -10.03 -1.58
CA PRO A 61 -8.29 -11.32 -0.95
C PRO A 61 -7.88 -12.59 -1.73
N GLN A 62 -7.19 -12.45 -2.86
CA GLN A 62 -6.85 -13.52 -3.80
C GLN A 62 -5.38 -13.49 -4.24
N GLN A 63 -4.53 -12.73 -3.54
CA GLN A 63 -3.10 -12.61 -3.80
C GLN A 63 -2.28 -13.46 -2.82
#